data_AF-A0A2V9W6N6-F1
#
_entry.id   AF-A0A2V9W6N6-F1
#
_cell.length_a   1.000
_cell.length_b   1.000
_cell.length_c   1.000
_cell.angle_alpha   90.00
_cell.angle_beta   90.00
_cell.angle_gamma   90.00
#
_symmetry.space_group_name_H-M   'P 1'
#
loop_
_entity.id
_entity.type
_entity.pdbx_description
1 polymer ?
#
loop_
_entity_poly.entity_id
_entity_poly.type
_entity_poly.pdbx_seq_one_letter_code
_entity_poly.pdbx_strand_id
1 'polypeptide(L)'
;MINLRHNPLIVLFLLSTLSAFAQITSHRLGDNTGEDWEPAILADGNYVYAFWPHYLATTYKDSSGATCMPFKGAGHKSTSSYMYFQSSTDGGTTWGPVTIPRCPVQGNDVDAQLAVGANHRLYASYMDGNTQYTPIELIYSDDHGVTWSAPVDVTNAGRGDKDMLLVDKNNNIMVAFENGGKQHVSVSTNGGATFTSQQVNIASSIDSQGNAYYAWSGTTNNGTGPTIFYLQRSNNLFATYSVTTVDESQGGPQVTGAGWDYWGGSIQIATQAKTPPANDRVIVVYNAGAVSSGAPQRIYTKYSDTAGATWNIAYNPSSWPNGSQLSLAPAGVWHGFPSIAATSTNVKVIWMDNRASAGGNYTCNSSSSTGQCGTWNVYERASANGATNWSGESAMTQPTPYRDYQNGAGFDHPYG
;
A
#
# COMPACT_ATOMS: atom_id res chain seq x y z
N MET A 1 -24.36 26.33 72.60
CA MET A 1 -24.90 25.52 71.50
C MET A 1 -24.90 26.35 70.23
N ILE A 2 -23.92 26.12 69.36
CA ILE A 2 -24.00 26.51 67.93
C ILE A 2 -23.69 25.22 67.18
N ASN A 3 -24.53 24.92 66.20
CA ASN A 3 -24.50 23.68 65.42
C ASN A 3 -24.34 24.07 63.94
N LEU A 4 -24.11 23.07 63.07
CA LEU A 4 -23.90 23.20 61.60
C LEU A 4 -22.46 23.62 61.22
N ARG A 5 -21.81 23.05 60.20
CA ARG A 5 -22.12 21.84 59.39
C ARG A 5 -20.79 21.30 58.83
N HIS A 6 -20.59 19.99 58.85
CA HIS A 6 -19.50 19.37 58.09
C HIS A 6 -19.93 19.29 56.61
N ASN A 7 -19.22 19.98 55.72
CA ASN A 7 -19.32 19.73 54.29
C ASN A 7 -18.39 18.56 53.94
N PRO A 8 -18.90 17.42 53.44
CA PRO A 8 -18.02 16.40 52.86
C PRO A 8 -17.44 16.96 51.55
N LEU A 9 -16.11 17.03 51.48
CA LEU A 9 -15.42 17.38 50.24
C LEU A 9 -15.56 16.18 49.28
N ILE A 10 -16.52 16.24 48.36
CA ILE A 10 -16.68 15.22 47.32
C ILE A 10 -15.54 15.41 46.32
N VAL A 11 -14.45 14.67 46.52
CA VAL A 11 -13.39 14.53 45.53
C VAL A 11 -13.93 13.66 44.40
N LEU A 12 -14.45 14.31 43.36
CA LEU A 12 -14.82 13.64 42.12
C LEU A 12 -13.52 13.18 41.44
N PHE A 13 -13.15 11.92 41.62
CA PHE A 13 -12.16 11.28 40.75
C PHE A 13 -12.77 11.18 39.35
N LEU A 14 -12.45 12.15 38.48
CA LEU A 14 -12.50 11.92 37.05
C LEU A 14 -11.48 10.84 36.73
N LEU A 15 -11.92 9.57 36.72
CA LEU A 15 -11.25 8.56 35.92
C LEU A 15 -11.39 9.02 34.47
N SER A 16 -10.33 9.63 33.94
CA SER A 16 -10.17 9.74 32.50
C SER A 16 -10.06 8.32 31.96
N THR A 17 -11.18 7.76 31.53
CA THR A 17 -11.21 6.58 30.68
C THR A 17 -10.57 6.97 29.35
N LEU A 18 -9.24 6.94 29.30
CA LEU A 18 -8.51 6.76 28.07
C LEU A 18 -9.11 5.51 27.43
N SER A 19 -9.88 5.70 26.35
CA SER A 19 -10.43 4.59 25.58
C SER A 19 -9.25 3.76 25.10
N ALA A 20 -9.01 2.63 25.76
CA ALA A 20 -7.97 1.70 25.35
C ALA A 20 -8.39 1.16 23.97
N PHE A 21 -7.71 1.65 22.93
CA PHE A 21 -7.92 1.17 21.56
C PHE A 21 -7.71 -0.33 21.53
N ALA A 22 -8.50 -1.03 20.71
CA ALA A 22 -8.15 -2.40 20.34
C ALA A 22 -6.74 -2.38 19.72
N GLN A 23 -5.91 -3.34 20.10
CA GLN A 23 -4.51 -3.37 19.72
C GLN A 23 -4.32 -4.27 18.49
N ILE A 24 -3.61 -3.77 17.48
CA ILE A 24 -3.13 -4.58 16.36
C ILE A 24 -1.78 -5.15 16.80
N THR A 25 -1.72 -6.46 17.03
CA THR A 25 -0.46 -7.18 17.23
C THR A 25 0.33 -7.18 15.93
N SER A 26 1.62 -6.85 16.00
CA SER A 26 2.54 -6.84 14.87
C SER A 26 3.58 -7.95 15.00
N HIS A 27 4.10 -8.41 13.87
CA HIS A 27 5.23 -9.34 13.77
C HIS A 27 6.27 -8.73 12.83
N ARG A 28 7.55 -8.85 13.16
CA ARG A 28 8.64 -8.30 12.35
C ARG A 28 9.18 -9.36 11.40
N LEU A 29 9.23 -9.02 10.12
CA LEU A 29 9.83 -9.83 9.06
C LEU A 29 11.27 -9.39 8.78
N GLY A 30 11.95 -10.11 7.90
CA GLY A 30 13.36 -9.92 7.57
C GLY A 30 14.32 -10.56 8.57
N ASP A 31 15.60 -10.30 8.37
CA ASP A 31 16.72 -10.85 9.16
C ASP A 31 17.19 -9.91 10.28
N ASN A 32 16.48 -8.79 10.49
CA ASN A 32 16.88 -7.67 11.36
C ASN A 32 18.23 -7.06 10.93
N THR A 33 18.44 -6.87 9.62
CA THR A 33 19.53 -6.08 9.05
C THR A 33 19.01 -5.11 7.98
N GLY A 34 19.91 -4.30 7.41
CA GLY A 34 19.60 -3.42 6.27
C GLY A 34 18.49 -2.38 6.50
N GLU A 35 17.96 -1.89 5.40
CA GLU A 35 16.75 -1.07 5.35
C GLU A 35 15.80 -1.73 4.35
N ASP A 36 14.57 -2.04 4.78
CA ASP A 36 13.55 -2.73 4.00
C ASP A 36 12.48 -1.72 3.53
N TRP A 37 12.10 -1.76 2.26
CA TRP A 37 11.24 -0.74 1.64
C TRP A 37 10.04 -1.38 0.93
N GLU A 38 8.98 -0.60 0.70
CA GLU A 38 7.90 -0.86 -0.28
C GLU A 38 7.46 -2.34 -0.44
N PRO A 39 6.95 -3.00 0.62
CA PRO A 39 6.63 -4.42 0.60
C PRO A 39 5.30 -4.73 -0.12
N ALA A 40 5.31 -5.78 -0.95
CA ALA A 40 4.12 -6.48 -1.39
C ALA A 40 3.73 -7.59 -0.40
N ILE A 41 2.45 -7.71 -0.09
CA ILE A 41 1.90 -8.76 0.77
C ILE A 41 0.70 -9.42 0.08
N LEU A 42 0.66 -10.74 0.10
CA LEU A 42 -0.35 -11.57 -0.57
C LEU A 42 -0.81 -12.69 0.36
N ALA A 43 -2.09 -13.08 0.29
CA ALA A 43 -2.63 -14.21 1.04
C ALA A 43 -3.34 -15.20 0.10
N ASP A 44 -3.17 -16.50 0.36
CA ASP A 44 -3.73 -17.59 -0.42
C ASP A 44 -4.10 -18.77 0.49
N GLY A 45 -5.40 -18.89 0.81
CA GLY A 45 -5.87 -19.84 1.82
C GLY A 45 -5.28 -19.54 3.20
N ASN A 46 -4.47 -20.47 3.72
CA ASN A 46 -3.73 -20.29 4.97
C ASN A 46 -2.33 -19.68 4.75
N TYR A 47 -1.86 -19.58 3.50
CA TYR A 47 -0.55 -19.02 3.22
C TYR A 47 -0.61 -17.49 3.24
N VAL A 48 0.46 -16.88 3.75
CA VAL A 48 0.72 -15.44 3.63
C VAL A 48 2.14 -15.28 3.10
N TYR A 49 2.33 -14.40 2.14
CA TYR A 49 3.61 -14.11 1.51
C TYR A 49 3.93 -12.64 1.67
N ALA A 50 5.20 -12.35 1.89
CA ALA A 50 5.75 -10.99 1.87
C ALA A 50 6.97 -10.97 0.94
N PHE A 51 7.08 -9.92 0.13
CA PHE A 51 8.13 -9.73 -0.87
C PHE A 51 8.51 -8.25 -0.90
N TRP A 52 9.80 -7.91 -0.76
CA TRP A 52 10.23 -6.52 -0.59
C TRP A 52 11.70 -6.29 -0.98
N PRO A 53 12.07 -5.08 -1.47
CA PRO A 53 13.46 -4.67 -1.61
C PRO A 53 14.18 -4.50 -0.26
N HIS A 54 15.33 -5.15 -0.13
CA HIS A 54 16.24 -5.08 1.00
C HIS A 54 17.57 -4.39 0.63
N TYR A 55 17.91 -3.30 1.31
CA TYR A 55 19.11 -2.49 1.04
C TYR A 55 20.29 -2.80 1.97
N LEU A 56 20.85 -4.00 1.85
CA LEU A 56 22.18 -4.33 2.39
C LEU A 56 22.82 -5.48 1.61
N ALA A 57 24.14 -5.43 1.46
CA ALA A 57 24.90 -6.54 0.87
C ALA A 57 24.68 -7.83 1.69
N THR A 58 24.18 -8.87 1.03
CA THR A 58 23.70 -10.09 1.67
C THR A 58 24.53 -11.32 1.32
N THR A 59 24.49 -12.34 2.18
CA THR A 59 25.11 -13.66 1.94
C THR A 59 24.10 -14.74 1.51
N TYR A 60 22.81 -14.40 1.43
CA TYR A 60 21.82 -15.34 0.89
C TYR A 60 22.13 -15.67 -0.57
N LYS A 61 21.74 -16.89 -0.94
CA LYS A 61 21.74 -17.35 -2.33
C LYS A 61 20.32 -17.24 -2.88
N ASP A 62 20.21 -17.05 -4.18
CA ASP A 62 18.90 -17.11 -4.83
C ASP A 62 18.38 -18.56 -4.94
N SER A 63 17.16 -18.71 -5.47
CA SER A 63 16.54 -20.03 -5.69
C SER A 63 17.27 -20.95 -6.68
N SER A 64 18.27 -20.48 -7.45
CA SER A 64 19.17 -21.35 -8.24
C SER A 64 20.45 -21.74 -7.48
N GLY A 65 20.67 -21.19 -6.28
CA GLY A 65 21.92 -21.34 -5.53
C GLY A 65 23.03 -20.38 -5.96
N ALA A 66 22.71 -19.37 -6.79
CA ALA A 66 23.64 -18.31 -7.18
C ALA A 66 23.88 -17.36 -6.01
N THR A 67 25.10 -16.81 -5.91
CA THR A 67 25.43 -15.79 -4.92
C THR A 67 25.14 -14.41 -5.51
N CYS A 68 24.28 -13.62 -4.86
CA CYS A 68 23.88 -12.31 -5.37
C CYS A 68 24.97 -11.26 -5.12
N MET A 69 25.88 -11.13 -6.09
CA MET A 69 27.01 -10.21 -6.01
C MET A 69 26.52 -8.75 -6.07
N PRO A 70 26.97 -7.85 -5.16
CA PRO A 70 26.61 -6.44 -5.25
C PRO A 70 27.17 -5.83 -6.54
N PHE A 71 26.34 -5.06 -7.24
CA PHE A 71 26.66 -4.45 -8.51
C PHE A 71 27.78 -3.42 -8.36
N LYS A 72 28.91 -3.66 -9.02
CA LYS A 72 30.00 -2.68 -9.13
C LYS A 72 29.72 -1.70 -10.26
N GLY A 73 28.82 -0.75 -10.00
CA GLY A 73 28.71 0.46 -10.79
C GLY A 73 30.02 1.25 -10.80
N ALA A 74 30.30 1.94 -11.90
CA ALA A 74 31.47 2.81 -12.01
C ALA A 74 31.25 4.12 -11.22
N GLY A 75 31.44 4.05 -9.90
CA GLY A 75 31.24 5.18 -8.98
C GLY A 75 30.94 4.67 -7.57
N HIS A 76 31.55 5.29 -6.56
CA HIS A 76 31.56 4.77 -5.19
C HIS A 76 30.21 4.83 -4.45
N LYS A 77 29.34 3.81 -4.60
CA LYS A 77 28.61 3.12 -3.51
C LYS A 77 28.28 1.69 -3.97
N SER A 78 28.50 0.69 -3.12
CA SER A 78 28.34 -0.74 -3.45
C SER A 78 27.08 -1.38 -2.84
N THR A 79 26.03 -0.59 -2.64
CA THR A 79 24.76 -1.08 -2.10
C THR A 79 23.88 -1.51 -3.27
N SER A 80 23.76 -2.82 -3.47
CA SER A 80 22.65 -3.39 -4.25
C SER A 80 21.43 -3.56 -3.34
N SER A 81 20.23 -3.35 -3.88
CA SER A 81 19.00 -3.90 -3.32
C SER A 81 18.74 -5.29 -3.89
N TYR A 82 18.12 -6.15 -3.08
CA TYR A 82 17.72 -7.50 -3.44
C TYR A 82 16.26 -7.69 -3.07
N MET A 83 15.51 -8.48 -3.84
CA MET A 83 14.20 -8.93 -3.37
C MET A 83 14.33 -10.00 -2.29
N TYR A 84 13.89 -9.66 -1.08
CA TYR A 84 13.67 -10.61 0.00
C TYR A 84 12.26 -11.17 -0.09
N PHE A 85 12.11 -12.45 0.28
CA PHE A 85 10.84 -13.15 0.36
C PHE A 85 10.74 -13.94 1.67
N GLN A 86 9.56 -13.94 2.27
CA GLN A 86 9.18 -14.87 3.34
C GLN A 86 7.74 -15.35 3.13
N SER A 87 7.48 -16.59 3.56
CA SER A 87 6.16 -17.18 3.58
C SER A 87 5.78 -17.70 4.96
N SER A 88 4.49 -17.65 5.25
CA SER A 88 3.80 -18.30 6.37
C SER A 88 2.83 -19.33 5.81
N THR A 89 2.58 -20.40 6.57
CA THR A 89 1.64 -21.48 6.22
C THR A 89 0.44 -21.55 7.18
N ASP A 90 0.39 -20.65 8.17
CA ASP A 90 -0.53 -20.67 9.32
C ASP A 90 -1.20 -19.30 9.57
N GLY A 91 -1.47 -18.56 8.49
CA GLY A 91 -2.16 -17.27 8.52
C GLY A 91 -1.31 -16.10 9.04
N GLY A 92 0.02 -16.20 8.97
CA GLY A 92 0.96 -15.19 9.47
C GLY A 92 1.33 -15.36 10.94
N THR A 93 1.00 -16.50 11.57
CA THR A 93 1.30 -16.77 12.98
C THR A 93 2.78 -17.11 13.18
N THR A 94 3.35 -17.89 12.27
CA THR A 94 4.78 -18.19 12.16
C THR A 94 5.25 -18.01 10.71
N TRP A 95 6.54 -17.71 10.54
CA TRP A 95 7.14 -17.39 9.25
C TRP A 95 8.39 -18.24 9.00
N GLY A 96 8.58 -18.64 7.74
CA GLY A 96 9.77 -19.33 7.26
C GLY A 96 11.01 -18.42 7.21
N PRO A 97 12.18 -18.97 6.84
CA PRO A 97 13.39 -18.16 6.68
C PRO A 97 13.26 -17.15 5.53
N VAL A 98 14.03 -16.06 5.60
CA VAL A 98 14.25 -15.16 4.46
C VAL A 98 14.91 -15.94 3.32
N THR A 99 14.39 -15.75 2.10
CA THR A 99 15.00 -16.22 0.86
C THR A 99 15.13 -15.07 -0.15
N ILE A 100 15.95 -15.27 -1.18
CA ILE A 100 15.99 -14.41 -2.36
C ILE A 100 15.41 -15.21 -3.53
N PRO A 101 14.30 -14.78 -4.16
CA PRO A 101 13.74 -15.48 -5.32
C PRO A 101 14.71 -15.53 -6.50
N ARG A 102 15.26 -14.37 -6.89
CA ARG A 102 16.28 -14.19 -7.93
C ARG A 102 17.26 -13.09 -7.52
N CYS A 103 18.51 -13.21 -7.95
CA CYS A 103 19.46 -12.09 -7.84
C CYS A 103 19.17 -11.02 -8.91
N PRO A 104 19.47 -9.73 -8.64
CA PRO A 104 19.41 -8.68 -9.65
C PRO A 104 20.31 -8.99 -10.86
N VAL A 105 19.81 -8.73 -12.06
CA VAL A 105 20.52 -8.85 -13.34
C VAL A 105 21.19 -7.52 -13.72
N GLN A 106 20.54 -6.39 -13.44
CA GLN A 106 21.01 -5.04 -13.80
C GLN A 106 21.41 -4.17 -12.61
N GLY A 107 21.12 -4.64 -11.38
CA GLY A 107 21.97 -4.35 -10.22
C GLY A 107 21.26 -3.98 -8.92
N ASN A 108 19.97 -3.69 -8.98
CA ASN A 108 19.09 -3.35 -7.87
C ASN A 108 17.70 -3.87 -8.19
N ASP A 109 17.11 -4.68 -7.32
CA ASP A 109 15.67 -4.96 -7.41
C ASP A 109 14.90 -3.95 -6.55
N VAL A 110 13.85 -3.32 -7.08
CA VAL A 110 12.95 -2.39 -6.35
C VAL A 110 11.49 -2.57 -6.78
N ASP A 111 10.55 -1.83 -6.18
CA ASP A 111 9.12 -1.82 -6.53
C ASP A 111 8.47 -3.22 -6.50
N ALA A 112 8.44 -3.85 -5.32
CA ALA A 112 7.91 -5.20 -5.17
C ALA A 112 6.40 -5.30 -5.47
N GLN A 113 6.00 -6.27 -6.28
CA GLN A 113 4.61 -6.66 -6.54
C GLN A 113 4.40 -8.17 -6.36
N LEU A 114 3.21 -8.58 -5.90
CA LEU A 114 2.80 -9.99 -5.76
C LEU A 114 1.36 -10.23 -6.21
N ALA A 115 1.12 -11.35 -6.89
CA ALA A 115 -0.21 -11.84 -7.23
C ALA A 115 -0.30 -13.38 -7.19
N VAL A 116 -1.50 -13.92 -6.97
CA VAL A 116 -1.79 -15.36 -7.05
C VAL A 116 -2.59 -15.65 -8.31
N GLY A 117 -2.18 -16.68 -9.04
CA GLY A 117 -2.86 -17.20 -10.22
C GLY A 117 -3.65 -18.48 -9.97
N ALA A 118 -4.01 -19.16 -11.05
CA ALA A 118 -4.59 -20.50 -11.00
C ALA A 118 -3.63 -21.51 -10.36
N ASN A 119 -4.19 -22.52 -9.69
CA ASN A 119 -3.46 -23.61 -9.02
C ASN A 119 -2.44 -23.13 -7.96
N HIS A 120 -2.73 -22.01 -7.28
CA HIS A 120 -1.85 -21.43 -6.23
C HIS A 120 -0.46 -20.99 -6.73
N ARG A 121 -0.28 -20.84 -8.06
CA ARG A 121 0.95 -20.28 -8.63
C ARG A 121 1.13 -18.84 -8.16
N LEU A 122 2.28 -18.54 -7.57
CA LEU A 122 2.68 -17.19 -7.23
C LEU A 122 3.31 -16.51 -8.44
N TYR A 123 3.02 -15.23 -8.60
CA TYR A 123 3.68 -14.33 -9.53
C TYR A 123 4.24 -13.15 -8.74
N ALA A 124 5.47 -12.77 -9.05
CA ALA A 124 6.10 -11.57 -8.53
C ALA A 124 6.63 -10.74 -9.70
N SER A 125 6.48 -9.42 -9.62
CA SER A 125 7.21 -8.49 -10.49
C SER A 125 7.95 -7.45 -9.66
N TYR A 126 9.01 -6.92 -10.26
CA TYR A 126 9.91 -5.96 -9.66
C TYR A 126 10.67 -5.23 -10.77
N MET A 127 11.12 -4.01 -10.47
CA MET A 127 12.07 -3.28 -11.31
C MET A 127 13.49 -3.78 -11.08
N ASP A 128 14.26 -4.03 -12.15
CA ASP A 128 15.67 -4.43 -12.05
C ASP A 128 16.61 -3.40 -12.72
N GLY A 129 17.28 -2.59 -11.91
CA GLY A 129 18.38 -1.74 -12.32
C GLY A 129 18.55 -0.43 -11.52
N ASN A 130 19.58 0.34 -11.87
CA ASN A 130 20.07 1.47 -11.07
C ASN A 130 19.68 2.85 -11.61
N THR A 131 18.56 2.95 -12.36
CA THR A 131 18.06 4.22 -12.95
C THR A 131 16.57 4.37 -12.68
N GLN A 132 16.02 5.58 -12.82
CA GLN A 132 14.57 5.81 -12.59
C GLN A 132 13.68 4.86 -13.40
N TYR A 133 14.02 4.65 -14.68
CA TYR A 133 13.31 3.69 -15.53
C TYR A 133 14.23 2.51 -15.83
N THR A 134 13.78 1.30 -15.58
CA THR A 134 14.50 0.03 -15.79
C THR A 134 13.58 -1.01 -16.40
N PRO A 135 14.08 -2.15 -16.89
CA PRO A 135 13.20 -3.30 -17.12
C PRO A 135 12.44 -3.66 -15.85
N ILE A 136 11.23 -4.17 -16.07
CA ILE A 136 10.40 -4.79 -15.04
C ILE A 136 10.43 -6.27 -15.36
N GLU A 137 10.84 -7.07 -14.39
CA GLU A 137 11.00 -8.51 -14.52
C GLU A 137 9.80 -9.21 -13.89
N LEU A 138 9.37 -10.32 -14.47
CA LEU A 138 8.39 -11.23 -13.86
C LEU A 138 9.04 -12.58 -13.55
N ILE A 139 8.77 -13.09 -12.36
CA ILE A 139 9.06 -14.47 -11.95
C ILE A 139 7.79 -15.15 -11.43
N TYR A 140 7.77 -16.49 -11.44
CA TYR A 140 6.70 -17.28 -10.85
C TYR A 140 7.22 -18.44 -10.00
N SER A 141 6.38 -18.94 -9.09
CA SER A 141 6.63 -20.13 -8.28
C SER A 141 5.40 -21.04 -8.27
N ASP A 142 5.60 -22.34 -8.46
CA ASP A 142 4.57 -23.39 -8.40
C ASP A 142 4.55 -24.13 -7.04
N ASP A 143 5.42 -23.74 -6.10
CA ASP A 143 5.69 -24.47 -4.85
C ASP A 143 5.67 -23.55 -3.62
N HIS A 144 4.78 -22.55 -3.62
CA HIS A 144 4.58 -21.58 -2.53
C HIS A 144 5.84 -20.76 -2.18
N GLY A 145 6.69 -20.49 -3.18
CA GLY A 145 7.86 -19.62 -3.08
C GLY A 145 9.17 -20.33 -2.73
N VAL A 146 9.22 -21.67 -2.78
CA VAL A 146 10.43 -22.46 -2.48
C VAL A 146 11.41 -22.41 -3.67
N THR A 147 10.92 -22.52 -4.90
CA THR A 147 11.68 -22.31 -6.13
C THR A 147 10.96 -21.34 -7.06
N TRP A 148 11.73 -20.62 -7.87
CA TRP A 148 11.23 -19.57 -8.76
C TRP A 148 11.71 -19.78 -10.19
N SER A 149 10.95 -19.30 -11.18
CA SER A 149 11.36 -19.29 -12.58
C SER A 149 12.59 -18.42 -12.84
N ALA A 150 13.17 -18.49 -14.03
CA ALA A 150 14.02 -17.40 -14.51
C ALA A 150 13.17 -16.12 -14.71
N PRO A 151 13.78 -14.92 -14.62
CA PRO A 151 13.12 -13.66 -14.96
C PRO A 151 12.66 -13.59 -16.42
N VAL A 152 11.57 -12.86 -16.66
CA VAL A 152 11.06 -12.52 -18.00
C VAL A 152 10.77 -11.01 -18.04
N ASP A 153 11.45 -10.29 -18.93
CA ASP A 153 11.28 -8.86 -19.13
C ASP A 153 9.87 -8.53 -19.67
N VAL A 154 9.07 -7.92 -18.80
CA VAL A 154 7.70 -7.45 -19.04
C VAL A 154 7.66 -6.26 -19.98
N THR A 155 8.72 -5.45 -20.00
CA THR A 155 8.83 -4.24 -20.83
C THR A 155 9.30 -4.52 -22.26
N ASN A 156 9.72 -5.76 -22.54
CA ASN A 156 10.13 -6.25 -23.86
C ASN A 156 11.27 -5.40 -24.48
N ALA A 157 12.42 -5.38 -23.80
CA ALA A 157 13.58 -4.52 -24.01
C ALA A 157 13.30 -3.01 -23.85
N GLY A 158 12.15 -2.67 -23.27
CA GLY A 158 11.77 -1.33 -22.87
C GLY A 158 12.32 -0.96 -21.49
N ARG A 159 11.60 -0.05 -20.82
CA ARG A 159 11.80 0.35 -19.43
C ARG A 159 10.47 0.78 -18.82
N GLY A 160 10.36 0.76 -17.50
CA GLY A 160 9.25 1.29 -16.72
C GLY A 160 9.68 1.73 -15.32
N ASP A 161 8.74 2.31 -14.58
CA ASP A 161 8.81 2.75 -13.18
C ASP A 161 7.42 2.50 -12.55
N LYS A 162 7.34 2.31 -11.22
CA LYS A 162 6.10 2.10 -10.44
C LYS A 162 5.15 1.05 -11.04
N ASP A 163 5.61 -0.20 -11.12
CA ASP A 163 4.82 -1.28 -11.71
C ASP A 163 3.70 -1.78 -10.79
N MET A 164 2.68 -2.39 -11.37
CA MET A 164 1.56 -3.01 -10.66
C MET A 164 1.08 -4.27 -11.35
N LEU A 165 1.09 -5.38 -10.61
CA LEU A 165 0.81 -6.73 -11.09
C LEU A 165 -0.63 -7.14 -10.86
N LEU A 166 -1.24 -7.78 -11.87
CA LEU A 166 -2.49 -8.51 -11.76
C LEU A 166 -2.44 -9.82 -12.52
N VAL A 167 -3.10 -10.84 -11.96
CA VAL A 167 -3.21 -12.18 -12.55
C VAL A 167 -4.66 -12.65 -12.44
N ASP A 168 -5.19 -13.22 -13.52
CA ASP A 168 -6.53 -13.81 -13.53
C ASP A 168 -6.53 -15.32 -13.22
N LYS A 169 -7.72 -15.88 -13.01
CA LYS A 169 -7.96 -17.31 -12.75
C LYS A 169 -7.55 -18.27 -13.88
N ASN A 170 -7.02 -17.77 -15.00
CA ASN A 170 -6.54 -18.53 -16.14
C ASN A 170 -5.03 -18.33 -16.37
N ASN A 171 -4.32 -17.65 -15.45
CA ASN A 171 -2.93 -17.21 -15.59
C ASN A 171 -2.71 -16.25 -16.78
N ASN A 172 -3.71 -15.45 -17.14
CA ASN A 172 -3.45 -14.22 -17.88
C ASN A 172 -2.87 -13.21 -16.91
N ILE A 173 -1.74 -12.60 -17.28
CA ILE A 173 -0.99 -11.65 -16.47
C ILE A 173 -1.07 -10.29 -17.13
N MET A 174 -1.10 -9.27 -16.30
CA MET A 174 -1.00 -7.89 -16.72
C MET A 174 -0.11 -7.14 -15.74
N VAL A 175 0.80 -6.36 -16.28
CA VAL A 175 1.63 -5.44 -15.53
C VAL A 175 1.40 -4.05 -16.09
N ALA A 176 0.99 -3.15 -15.22
CA ALA A 176 0.86 -1.73 -15.47
C ALA A 176 2.12 -1.00 -15.00
N PHE A 177 2.60 0.02 -15.71
CA PHE A 177 3.79 0.78 -15.32
C PHE A 177 3.83 2.18 -15.95
N GLU A 178 4.72 3.04 -15.45
CA GLU A 178 5.01 4.38 -15.94
C GLU A 178 6.28 4.36 -16.84
N ASN A 179 6.34 5.16 -17.91
CA ASN A 179 7.55 5.44 -18.69
C ASN A 179 7.50 6.85 -19.31
N GLY A 180 8.19 7.81 -18.69
CA GLY A 180 8.39 9.15 -19.25
C GLY A 180 7.17 10.07 -19.16
N GLY A 181 6.43 10.01 -18.05
CA GLY A 181 5.15 10.69 -17.84
C GLY A 181 3.97 10.03 -18.57
N LYS A 182 4.08 8.75 -18.92
CA LYS A 182 3.08 7.98 -19.69
C LYS A 182 2.88 6.60 -19.09
N GLN A 183 1.66 6.11 -19.19
CA GLN A 183 1.26 4.87 -18.56
C GLN A 183 1.15 3.75 -19.60
N HIS A 184 1.56 2.54 -19.23
CA HIS A 184 1.71 1.40 -20.12
C HIS A 184 1.19 0.12 -19.47
N VAL A 185 0.58 -0.77 -20.26
CA VAL A 185 0.17 -2.11 -19.85
C VAL A 185 0.83 -3.14 -20.75
N SER A 186 1.57 -4.06 -20.13
CA SER A 186 2.04 -5.29 -20.75
C SER A 186 1.13 -6.45 -20.35
N VAL A 187 0.63 -7.21 -21.32
CA VAL A 187 -0.26 -8.37 -21.11
C VAL A 187 0.42 -9.65 -21.57
N SER A 188 0.27 -10.72 -20.79
CA SER A 188 0.61 -12.09 -21.15
C SER A 188 -0.64 -12.98 -21.06
N THR A 189 -0.87 -13.81 -22.07
CA THR A 189 -1.95 -14.82 -22.08
C THR A 189 -1.40 -16.25 -22.09
N ASN A 190 -0.12 -16.41 -21.77
CA ASN A 190 0.60 -17.70 -21.73
C ASN A 190 1.35 -17.91 -20.40
N GLY A 191 0.77 -17.44 -19.29
CA GLY A 191 1.30 -17.67 -17.95
C GLY A 191 2.61 -16.93 -17.65
N GLY A 192 2.92 -15.84 -18.36
CA GLY A 192 4.12 -15.02 -18.16
C GLY A 192 5.30 -15.36 -19.08
N ALA A 193 5.15 -16.29 -20.03
CA ALA A 193 6.25 -16.68 -20.91
C ALA A 193 6.63 -15.60 -21.95
N THR A 194 5.67 -14.78 -22.38
CA THR A 194 5.90 -13.61 -23.26
C THR A 194 4.88 -12.51 -22.98
N PHE A 195 5.27 -11.25 -23.20
CA PHE A 195 4.40 -10.07 -23.03
C PHE A 195 4.21 -9.28 -24.33
N THR A 196 3.03 -8.65 -24.47
CA THR A 196 2.74 -7.62 -25.49
C THR A 196 2.39 -6.31 -24.77
N SER A 197 3.07 -5.21 -25.09
CA SER A 197 2.91 -3.91 -24.42
C SER A 197 2.11 -2.90 -25.24
N GLN A 198 1.30 -2.08 -24.56
CA GLN A 198 0.48 -1.00 -25.12
C GLN A 198 0.42 0.21 -24.16
N GLN A 199 0.35 1.44 -24.69
CA GLN A 199 0.18 2.65 -23.87
C GLN A 199 -1.30 2.85 -23.46
N VAL A 200 -1.56 3.17 -22.19
CA VAL A 200 -2.89 3.33 -21.54
C VAL A 200 -2.82 4.40 -20.41
N ASN A 201 -3.72 4.39 -19.40
CA ASN A 201 -3.70 5.22 -18.17
C ASN A 201 -4.15 4.36 -16.96
N ILE A 202 -3.44 4.26 -15.80
CA ILE A 202 -3.55 3.10 -14.85
C ILE A 202 -3.01 3.27 -13.39
N ALA A 203 -3.56 2.50 -12.43
CA ALA A 203 -2.99 1.75 -11.25
C ALA A 203 -4.06 0.70 -10.74
N SER A 204 -3.84 -0.49 -10.12
CA SER A 204 -4.63 -1.77 -10.38
C SER A 204 -5.48 -2.56 -9.29
N SER A 205 -6.41 -3.48 -9.70
CA SER A 205 -7.17 -4.56 -8.96
C SER A 205 -7.98 -5.56 -9.88
N ILE A 206 -8.52 -6.71 -9.42
CA ILE A 206 -9.41 -7.67 -10.17
C ILE A 206 -10.63 -8.12 -9.33
N ASP A 207 -11.81 -8.31 -9.94
CA ASP A 207 -12.99 -8.97 -9.31
C ASP A 207 -13.15 -10.47 -9.63
N SER A 208 -14.03 -11.16 -8.89
CA SER A 208 -14.30 -12.59 -9.06
C SER A 208 -15.01 -12.95 -10.38
N GLN A 209 -15.51 -11.97 -11.12
CA GLN A 209 -16.03 -12.14 -12.48
C GLN A 209 -14.93 -12.01 -13.56
N GLY A 210 -13.70 -11.66 -13.17
CA GLY A 210 -12.57 -11.45 -14.09
C GLY A 210 -12.56 -10.07 -14.74
N ASN A 211 -13.37 -9.11 -14.28
CA ASN A 211 -13.15 -7.71 -14.63
C ASN A 211 -11.93 -7.22 -13.85
N ALA A 212 -11.09 -6.43 -14.51
CA ALA A 212 -9.96 -5.78 -13.90
C ALA A 212 -10.26 -4.29 -13.71
N TYR A 213 -10.04 -3.81 -12.50
CA TYR A 213 -10.25 -2.43 -12.06
C TYR A 213 -8.93 -1.75 -11.89
N TYR A 214 -8.92 -0.44 -12.06
CA TYR A 214 -7.70 0.32 -12.01
C TYR A 214 -7.93 1.67 -11.33
N ALA A 215 -7.67 1.78 -10.03
CA ALA A 215 -7.73 3.04 -9.29
C ALA A 215 -6.40 3.81 -9.31
N TRP A 216 -6.39 5.04 -9.85
CA TRP A 216 -5.19 5.88 -9.96
C TRP A 216 -5.45 7.34 -9.61
N SER A 217 -4.38 8.09 -9.34
CA SER A 217 -4.41 9.53 -9.01
C SER A 217 -3.66 10.35 -10.06
N GLY A 218 -4.24 11.47 -10.49
CA GLY A 218 -3.60 12.46 -11.34
C GLY A 218 -3.43 13.79 -10.59
N THR A 219 -2.19 14.18 -10.28
CA THR A 219 -1.88 15.41 -9.54
C THR A 219 -1.41 16.52 -10.48
N THR A 220 -2.05 17.68 -10.38
CA THR A 220 -1.72 18.87 -11.18
C THR A 220 -0.50 19.63 -10.63
N ASN A 221 0.03 20.60 -11.39
CA ASN A 221 1.16 21.46 -10.98
C ASN A 221 2.38 20.68 -10.46
N ASN A 222 2.82 19.66 -11.21
CA ASN A 222 4.01 18.85 -10.91
C ASN A 222 4.01 18.29 -9.47
N GLY A 223 2.89 17.70 -9.04
CA GLY A 223 2.74 17.07 -7.71
C GLY A 223 2.20 17.98 -6.60
N THR A 224 2.08 19.30 -6.84
CA THR A 224 1.74 20.29 -5.79
C THR A 224 0.30 20.80 -5.84
N GLY A 225 -0.42 20.59 -6.95
CA GLY A 225 -1.80 21.04 -7.14
C GLY A 225 -2.84 20.03 -6.66
N PRO A 226 -4.14 20.27 -6.92
CA PRO A 226 -5.19 19.27 -6.72
C PRO A 226 -4.88 17.93 -7.37
N THR A 227 -5.30 16.86 -6.70
CA THR A 227 -5.18 15.46 -7.14
C THR A 227 -6.58 14.90 -7.41
N ILE A 228 -6.82 14.45 -8.64
CA ILE A 228 -8.08 13.79 -9.01
C ILE A 228 -7.88 12.28 -8.90
N PHE A 229 -8.84 11.58 -8.29
CA PHE A 229 -8.86 10.13 -8.19
C PHE A 229 -9.77 9.53 -9.25
N TYR A 230 -9.28 8.50 -9.94
CA TYR A 230 -9.96 7.83 -11.03
C TYR A 230 -10.12 6.34 -10.74
N LEU A 231 -11.17 5.75 -11.29
CA LEU A 231 -11.34 4.31 -11.42
C LEU A 231 -11.54 3.99 -12.90
N GLN A 232 -10.57 3.30 -13.47
CA GLN A 232 -10.67 2.62 -14.75
C GLN A 232 -11.19 1.19 -14.56
N ARG A 233 -11.83 0.62 -15.59
CA ARG A 233 -12.28 -0.78 -15.61
C ARG A 233 -12.13 -1.38 -17.00
N SER A 234 -11.70 -2.63 -17.07
CA SER A 234 -11.78 -3.49 -18.25
C SER A 234 -12.47 -4.82 -17.91
N ASN A 235 -13.13 -5.42 -18.89
CA ASN A 235 -13.69 -6.78 -18.81
C ASN A 235 -13.04 -7.73 -19.84
N ASN A 236 -11.94 -7.31 -20.47
CA ASN A 236 -11.29 -8.00 -21.58
C ASN A 236 -9.77 -7.72 -21.64
N LEU A 237 -9.09 -7.82 -20.50
CA LEU A 237 -7.62 -7.68 -20.37
C LEU A 237 -7.07 -6.38 -21.00
N PHE A 238 -7.78 -5.26 -20.82
CA PHE A 238 -7.43 -3.92 -21.33
C PHE A 238 -7.39 -3.79 -22.86
N ALA A 239 -7.99 -4.72 -23.59
CA ALA A 239 -8.34 -4.48 -24.99
C ALA A 239 -9.34 -3.31 -25.13
N THR A 240 -10.25 -3.14 -24.15
CA THR A 240 -11.07 -1.94 -23.97
C THR A 240 -11.22 -1.58 -22.49
N TYR A 241 -11.42 -0.30 -22.20
CA TYR A 241 -11.64 0.17 -20.83
C TYR A 241 -12.58 1.38 -20.77
N SER A 242 -13.17 1.62 -19.60
CA SER A 242 -13.88 2.85 -19.22
C SER A 242 -13.18 3.52 -18.04
N VAL A 243 -13.28 4.84 -17.91
CA VAL A 243 -12.72 5.61 -16.77
C VAL A 243 -13.82 6.44 -16.12
N THR A 244 -13.82 6.49 -14.79
CA THR A 244 -14.74 7.29 -13.97
C THR A 244 -13.96 8.09 -12.94
N THR A 245 -14.40 9.31 -12.63
CA THR A 245 -13.84 10.06 -11.49
C THR A 245 -14.47 9.55 -10.20
N VAL A 246 -13.62 9.24 -9.22
CA VAL A 246 -14.00 8.76 -7.89
C VAL A 246 -14.26 9.95 -6.97
N ASP A 247 -13.26 10.83 -6.83
CA ASP A 247 -13.27 12.01 -5.98
C ASP A 247 -12.08 12.92 -6.34
N GLU A 248 -11.88 14.00 -5.58
CA GLU A 248 -10.76 14.92 -5.73
C GLU A 248 -10.19 15.34 -4.36
N SER A 249 -8.93 15.77 -4.35
CA SER A 249 -8.20 16.26 -3.19
C SER A 249 -7.58 17.64 -3.48
N GLN A 250 -7.51 18.50 -2.47
CA GLN A 250 -6.60 19.66 -2.49
C GLN A 250 -5.13 19.22 -2.40
N GLY A 251 -4.22 20.02 -2.97
CA GLY A 251 -2.79 19.74 -2.95
C GLY A 251 -2.22 19.49 -1.54
N GLY A 252 -1.29 18.55 -1.44
CA GLY A 252 -0.71 18.11 -0.17
C GLY A 252 0.23 19.12 0.49
N PRO A 253 0.49 19.00 1.81
CA PRO A 253 1.54 19.75 2.48
C PRO A 253 2.90 19.60 1.79
N GLN A 254 3.65 20.70 1.70
CA GLN A 254 4.97 20.70 1.08
C GLN A 254 6.03 20.72 2.19
N VAL A 255 6.74 19.60 2.36
CA VAL A 255 7.69 19.38 3.46
C VAL A 255 9.10 19.23 2.89
N THR A 256 10.07 19.90 3.51
CA THR A 256 11.47 19.81 3.10
C THR A 256 11.98 18.37 3.18
N GLY A 257 12.56 17.87 2.09
CA GLY A 257 13.10 16.52 2.04
C GLY A 257 12.09 15.42 1.72
N ALA A 258 10.83 15.76 1.41
CA ALA A 258 9.85 14.84 0.85
C ALA A 258 9.86 14.89 -0.70
N GLY A 259 9.31 13.85 -1.34
CA GLY A 259 8.96 13.89 -2.76
C GLY A 259 7.81 14.88 -3.04
N TRP A 260 7.69 15.32 -4.29
CA TRP A 260 6.81 16.43 -4.73
C TRP A 260 5.33 16.23 -4.36
N ASP A 261 4.84 14.99 -4.39
CA ASP A 261 3.47 14.58 -4.10
C ASP A 261 3.37 13.60 -2.91
N TYR A 262 4.45 13.38 -2.16
CA TYR A 262 4.55 12.38 -1.09
C TYR A 262 3.50 12.57 0.03
N TRP A 263 3.11 13.81 0.32
CA TRP A 263 2.03 14.16 1.26
C TRP A 263 0.72 14.54 0.55
N GLY A 264 0.65 14.33 -0.77
CA GLY A 264 -0.52 14.53 -1.61
C GLY A 264 -1.55 13.40 -1.47
N GLY A 265 -2.57 13.43 -2.32
CA GLY A 265 -3.61 12.41 -2.31
C GLY A 265 -3.17 11.12 -3.00
N SER A 266 -3.42 9.96 -2.39
CA SER A 266 -3.29 8.65 -3.03
C SER A 266 -4.56 7.83 -2.85
N ILE A 267 -4.75 6.81 -3.69
CA ILE A 267 -5.92 5.93 -3.70
C ILE A 267 -5.49 4.45 -3.74
N GLN A 268 -6.23 3.61 -3.02
CA GLN A 268 -6.12 2.16 -3.04
C GLN A 268 -7.51 1.54 -3.23
N ILE A 269 -7.54 0.29 -3.71
CA ILE A 269 -8.75 -0.40 -4.15
C ILE A 269 -8.75 -1.86 -3.70
N ALA A 270 -9.94 -2.35 -3.33
CA ALA A 270 -10.21 -3.78 -3.17
C ALA A 270 -11.61 -4.13 -3.69
N THR A 271 -11.80 -5.40 -4.05
CA THR A 271 -13.09 -5.95 -4.46
C THR A 271 -13.59 -6.91 -3.39
N GLN A 272 -14.78 -6.67 -2.84
CA GLN A 272 -15.46 -7.64 -1.99
C GLN A 272 -16.39 -8.51 -2.85
N ALA A 273 -16.08 -9.80 -2.93
CA ALA A 273 -16.89 -10.80 -3.62
C ALA A 273 -18.36 -10.79 -3.14
N LYS A 274 -19.31 -10.84 -4.08
CA LYS A 274 -20.75 -10.95 -3.82
C LYS A 274 -21.35 -12.19 -4.48
N THR A 275 -22.48 -12.64 -3.93
CA THR A 275 -23.22 -13.76 -4.53
C THR A 275 -23.90 -13.29 -5.83
N PRO A 276 -23.68 -13.96 -6.97
CA PRO A 276 -24.39 -13.67 -8.21
C PRO A 276 -25.93 -13.71 -8.01
N PRO A 277 -26.71 -12.86 -8.71
CA PRO A 277 -26.32 -12.02 -9.84
C PRO A 277 -25.79 -10.62 -9.47
N ALA A 278 -25.51 -10.33 -8.20
CA ALA A 278 -24.86 -9.07 -7.83
C ALA A 278 -23.42 -9.02 -8.38
N ASN A 279 -22.97 -7.84 -8.81
CA ASN A 279 -21.55 -7.61 -9.06
C ASN A 279 -20.78 -7.66 -7.74
N ASP A 280 -19.49 -7.93 -7.81
CA ASP A 280 -18.60 -7.67 -6.69
C ASP A 280 -18.62 -6.18 -6.33
N ARG A 281 -18.52 -5.90 -5.03
CA ARG A 281 -18.48 -4.52 -4.55
C ARG A 281 -17.05 -4.01 -4.69
N VAL A 282 -16.87 -3.01 -5.55
CA VAL A 282 -15.62 -2.25 -5.63
C VAL A 282 -15.59 -1.28 -4.45
N ILE A 283 -14.48 -1.25 -3.72
CA ILE A 283 -14.28 -0.38 -2.55
C ILE A 283 -12.96 0.34 -2.73
N VAL A 284 -12.96 1.65 -2.48
CA VAL A 284 -11.76 2.47 -2.50
C VAL A 284 -11.55 3.13 -1.15
N VAL A 285 -10.28 3.26 -0.78
CA VAL A 285 -9.80 4.13 0.30
C VAL A 285 -8.80 5.11 -0.30
N TYR A 286 -8.84 6.36 0.14
CA TYR A 286 -7.93 7.40 -0.33
C TYR A 286 -7.69 8.42 0.77
N ASN A 287 -6.55 9.09 0.73
CA ASN A 287 -6.30 10.27 1.55
C ASN A 287 -6.54 11.54 0.71
N ALA A 288 -7.25 12.51 1.27
CA ALA A 288 -7.58 13.77 0.57
C ALA A 288 -7.60 14.99 1.50
N GLY A 289 -7.30 16.17 0.97
CA GLY A 289 -7.36 17.46 1.63
C GLY A 289 -8.66 18.18 1.30
N ALA A 290 -9.37 18.65 2.34
CA ALA A 290 -10.73 19.20 2.22
C ALA A 290 -10.85 20.72 2.42
N VAL A 291 -9.77 21.41 2.81
CA VAL A 291 -9.82 22.79 3.32
C VAL A 291 -9.12 23.77 2.38
N SER A 292 -7.83 23.56 2.16
CA SER A 292 -6.99 24.39 1.29
C SER A 292 -5.81 23.56 0.80
N SER A 293 -5.19 23.96 -0.31
CA SER A 293 -3.89 23.40 -0.70
C SER A 293 -2.87 23.61 0.42
N GLY A 294 -2.01 22.61 0.63
CA GLY A 294 -1.04 22.55 1.71
C GLY A 294 -1.59 22.09 3.07
N ALA A 295 -2.89 21.84 3.20
CA ALA A 295 -3.48 21.35 4.44
C ALA A 295 -3.28 19.82 4.63
N PRO A 296 -3.19 19.32 5.89
CA PRO A 296 -3.07 17.89 6.15
C PRO A 296 -4.22 17.08 5.54
N GLN A 297 -3.88 15.94 4.95
CA GLN A 297 -4.82 15.02 4.33
C GLN A 297 -5.61 14.23 5.39
N ARG A 298 -6.79 13.73 5.02
CA ARG A 298 -7.69 12.89 5.83
C ARG A 298 -8.06 11.62 5.06
N ILE A 299 -8.32 10.51 5.75
CA ILE A 299 -8.71 9.24 5.11
C ILE A 299 -10.21 9.18 4.83
N TYR A 300 -10.58 8.79 3.61
CA TYR A 300 -11.94 8.64 3.11
C TYR A 300 -12.16 7.29 2.43
N THR A 301 -13.43 6.90 2.30
CA THR A 301 -13.84 5.72 1.51
C THR A 301 -15.08 5.98 0.66
N LYS A 302 -15.17 5.25 -0.45
CA LYS A 302 -16.40 5.07 -1.26
C LYS A 302 -16.51 3.61 -1.69
N TYR A 303 -17.71 3.19 -2.07
CA TYR A 303 -17.96 1.88 -2.68
C TYR A 303 -18.94 1.95 -3.85
N SER A 304 -18.89 0.93 -4.71
CA SER A 304 -19.75 0.77 -5.89
C SER A 304 -20.25 -0.68 -5.98
N ASP A 305 -21.58 -0.85 -6.06
CA ASP A 305 -22.25 -2.12 -6.40
C ASP A 305 -22.51 -2.26 -7.91
N THR A 306 -22.17 -1.25 -8.69
CA THR A 306 -22.36 -1.16 -10.14
C THR A 306 -21.05 -1.35 -10.90
N ALA A 307 -20.09 -2.05 -10.28
CA ALA A 307 -18.78 -2.35 -10.85
C ALA A 307 -18.10 -1.07 -11.38
N GLY A 308 -18.03 -0.06 -10.51
CA GLY A 308 -17.36 1.23 -10.75
C GLY A 308 -18.20 2.29 -11.48
N ALA A 309 -19.34 1.93 -12.08
CA ALA A 309 -20.11 2.87 -12.91
C ALA A 309 -20.77 4.01 -12.09
N THR A 310 -21.17 3.73 -10.85
CA THR A 310 -21.72 4.71 -9.91
C THR A 310 -21.24 4.42 -8.49
N TRP A 311 -21.09 5.48 -7.68
CA TRP A 311 -20.60 5.41 -6.31
C TRP A 311 -21.72 5.66 -5.30
N ASN A 312 -21.59 5.10 -4.10
CA ASN A 312 -22.50 5.34 -2.98
C ASN A 312 -22.61 6.83 -2.61
N ILE A 313 -21.56 7.61 -2.84
CA ILE A 313 -21.56 9.07 -2.81
C ILE A 313 -20.95 9.57 -4.12
N ALA A 314 -21.76 10.22 -4.96
CA ALA A 314 -21.32 10.79 -6.22
C ALA A 314 -20.21 11.85 -6.02
N TYR A 315 -19.32 11.98 -7.01
CA TYR A 315 -18.37 13.08 -7.06
C TYR A 315 -19.09 14.41 -7.39
N ASN A 316 -18.69 15.49 -6.73
CA ASN A 316 -19.17 16.84 -6.99
C ASN A 316 -17.97 17.79 -7.26
N PRO A 317 -17.74 18.23 -8.51
CA PRO A 317 -16.62 19.11 -8.87
C PRO A 317 -16.76 20.55 -8.36
N SER A 318 -17.72 20.83 -7.47
CA SER A 318 -17.86 22.11 -6.76
C SER A 318 -17.67 22.00 -5.25
N SER A 319 -17.48 20.80 -4.71
CA SER A 319 -17.17 20.58 -3.30
C SER A 319 -16.55 19.19 -3.12
N TRP A 320 -15.28 19.11 -2.71
CA TRP A 320 -14.56 17.84 -2.56
C TRP A 320 -13.63 17.89 -1.33
N PRO A 321 -13.23 16.73 -0.77
CA PRO A 321 -13.66 15.37 -1.08
C PRO A 321 -15.10 15.09 -0.64
N ASN A 322 -15.76 14.11 -1.26
CA ASN A 322 -17.14 13.69 -0.95
C ASN A 322 -17.26 12.40 -0.15
N GLY A 323 -16.22 11.58 -0.06
CA GLY A 323 -16.30 10.26 0.60
C GLY A 323 -16.67 10.29 2.08
N SER A 324 -16.98 9.10 2.61
CA SER A 324 -17.16 8.91 4.05
C SER A 324 -15.79 8.94 4.73
N GLN A 325 -15.57 9.88 5.65
CA GLN A 325 -14.30 9.96 6.40
C GLN A 325 -14.15 8.75 7.33
N LEU A 326 -13.00 8.06 7.25
CA LEU A 326 -12.69 6.88 8.07
C LEU A 326 -12.00 7.22 9.40
N SER A 327 -11.11 8.20 9.41
CA SER A 327 -10.36 8.55 10.62
C SER A 327 -11.24 9.32 11.62
N LEU A 328 -11.14 8.93 12.90
CA LEU A 328 -11.69 9.65 14.05
C LEU A 328 -10.66 10.60 14.69
N ALA A 329 -9.46 10.74 14.12
CA ALA A 329 -8.44 11.63 14.65
C ALA A 329 -8.93 13.10 14.72
N PRO A 330 -8.44 13.90 15.68
CA PRO A 330 -8.67 15.34 15.73
C PRO A 330 -8.33 16.08 14.42
N ALA A 331 -8.87 17.28 14.26
CA ALA A 331 -8.46 18.18 13.17
C ALA A 331 -6.97 18.56 13.31
N GLY A 332 -6.29 18.73 12.18
CA GLY A 332 -4.86 19.05 12.14
C GLY A 332 -3.92 17.84 12.19
N VAL A 333 -4.41 16.65 12.56
CA VAL A 333 -3.63 15.40 12.41
C VAL A 333 -3.36 15.11 10.93
N TRP A 334 -2.12 14.73 10.62
CA TRP A 334 -1.68 14.35 9.28
C TRP A 334 -1.94 12.87 9.05
N HIS A 335 -2.55 12.53 7.91
CA HIS A 335 -2.81 11.15 7.48
C HIS A 335 -2.13 10.89 6.15
N GLY A 336 -1.76 9.64 5.90
CA GLY A 336 -1.25 9.20 4.61
C GLY A 336 -1.30 7.67 4.48
N PHE A 337 -0.83 7.21 3.32
CA PHE A 337 -0.52 5.78 3.06
C PHE A 337 -1.65 4.83 3.45
N PRO A 338 -2.91 5.05 2.98
CA PRO A 338 -3.98 4.11 3.22
C PRO A 338 -3.70 2.80 2.46
N SER A 339 -4.18 1.68 2.98
CA SER A 339 -4.23 0.39 2.28
C SER A 339 -5.51 -0.36 2.64
N ILE A 340 -5.98 -1.23 1.74
CA ILE A 340 -7.25 -1.94 1.86
C ILE A 340 -7.12 -3.39 1.41
N ALA A 341 -7.72 -4.30 2.18
CA ALA A 341 -7.86 -5.71 1.83
C ALA A 341 -9.32 -6.15 2.05
N ALA A 342 -9.83 -7.02 1.18
CA ALA A 342 -11.21 -7.49 1.25
C ALA A 342 -11.29 -9.02 1.08
N THR A 343 -12.20 -9.61 1.84
CA THR A 343 -12.75 -10.95 1.64
C THR A 343 -14.25 -10.83 1.37
N SER A 344 -14.91 -11.94 1.02
CA SER A 344 -16.37 -11.99 0.86
C SER A 344 -17.16 -11.56 2.10
N THR A 345 -16.57 -11.68 3.30
CA THR A 345 -17.23 -11.44 4.60
C THR A 345 -16.71 -10.24 5.37
N ASN A 346 -15.52 -9.72 5.05
CA ASN A 346 -14.92 -8.61 5.78
C ASN A 346 -14.01 -7.74 4.90
N VAL A 347 -13.94 -6.46 5.21
CA VAL A 347 -13.00 -5.51 4.61
C VAL A 347 -12.17 -4.91 5.73
N LYS A 348 -10.86 -4.82 5.55
CA LYS A 348 -9.95 -4.09 6.45
C LYS A 348 -9.34 -2.93 5.70
N VAL A 349 -9.27 -1.79 6.37
CA VAL A 349 -8.54 -0.61 5.92
C VAL A 349 -7.54 -0.25 7.00
N ILE A 350 -6.29 -0.07 6.60
CA ILE A 350 -5.23 0.52 7.42
C ILE A 350 -4.80 1.86 6.84
N TRP A 351 -4.19 2.70 7.68
CA TRP A 351 -3.50 3.93 7.27
C TRP A 351 -2.50 4.33 8.36
N MET A 352 -1.66 5.32 8.07
CA MET A 352 -0.79 5.94 9.07
C MET A 352 -1.25 7.36 9.38
N ASP A 353 -1.22 7.75 10.66
CA ASP A 353 -1.42 9.13 11.07
C ASP A 353 -0.62 9.53 12.33
N ASN A 354 -0.36 10.82 12.50
CA ASN A 354 0.50 11.34 13.57
C ASN A 354 -0.23 11.76 14.86
N ARG A 355 -1.44 11.25 15.12
CA ARG A 355 -2.21 11.62 16.33
C ARG A 355 -1.54 11.22 17.65
N ALA A 356 -0.60 10.27 17.62
CA ALA A 356 0.15 9.82 18.79
C ALA A 356 1.17 10.86 19.30
N SER A 357 1.41 11.93 18.53
CA SER A 357 2.27 13.05 18.92
C SER A 357 1.84 13.68 20.25
N ALA A 358 2.75 13.68 21.23
CA ALA A 358 2.50 14.22 22.56
C ALA A 358 2.07 15.70 22.52
N GLY A 359 1.13 16.06 23.39
CA GLY A 359 0.60 17.43 23.49
C GLY A 359 -0.23 17.91 22.30
N GLY A 360 -0.53 17.05 21.31
CA GLY A 360 -1.26 17.43 20.10
C GLY A 360 -0.40 18.14 19.04
N ASN A 361 0.93 18.02 19.12
CA ASN A 361 1.85 18.68 18.19
C ASN A 361 1.96 17.90 16.87
N TYR A 362 0.94 17.99 16.02
CA TYR A 362 0.83 17.30 14.73
C TYR A 362 1.63 17.99 13.61
N THR A 363 2.93 18.20 13.80
CA THR A 363 3.80 18.92 12.84
C THR A 363 4.66 17.99 12.01
N CYS A 364 4.87 18.30 10.73
CA CYS A 364 5.92 17.70 9.91
C CYS A 364 6.73 18.78 9.17
N ASN A 365 7.95 19.01 9.67
CA ASN A 365 8.82 20.10 9.24
C ASN A 365 9.92 19.63 8.26
N SER A 366 10.34 18.36 8.36
CA SER A 366 11.28 17.73 7.43
C SER A 366 11.07 16.22 7.38
N SER A 367 10.99 15.66 6.17
CA SER A 367 10.99 14.21 5.93
C SER A 367 12.41 13.62 5.89
N SER A 368 13.45 14.45 5.93
CA SER A 368 14.86 13.99 5.97
C SER A 368 15.49 14.12 7.36
N SER A 369 14.71 14.33 8.42
CA SER A 369 15.23 14.52 9.77
C SER A 369 14.35 13.84 10.81
N THR A 370 14.93 12.87 11.51
CA THR A 370 14.25 12.08 12.56
C THR A 370 13.64 12.99 13.62
N GLY A 371 12.46 12.61 14.12
CA GLY A 371 11.70 13.36 15.12
C GLY A 371 11.02 14.65 14.61
N GLN A 372 11.16 15.03 13.33
CA GLN A 372 10.55 16.26 12.81
C GLN A 372 9.13 16.12 12.25
N CYS A 373 8.56 14.91 12.24
CA CYS A 373 7.20 14.65 11.72
C CYS A 373 6.16 14.19 12.74
N GLY A 374 6.49 14.34 14.03
CA GLY A 374 5.66 13.85 15.13
C GLY A 374 5.72 12.32 15.23
N THR A 375 4.88 11.75 16.08
CA THR A 375 4.81 10.29 16.26
C THR A 375 3.66 9.73 15.44
N TRP A 376 4.02 9.04 14.35
CA TRP A 376 3.13 8.31 13.45
C TRP A 376 2.84 6.92 14.00
N ASN A 377 1.61 6.41 13.82
CA ASN A 377 1.32 5.01 14.07
C ASN A 377 0.32 4.48 13.02
N VAL A 378 0.24 3.16 12.90
CA VAL A 378 -0.71 2.46 12.03
C VAL A 378 -2.05 2.30 12.76
N TYR A 379 -3.13 2.65 12.07
CA TYR A 379 -4.51 2.50 12.55
C TYR A 379 -5.30 1.59 11.62
N GLU A 380 -6.23 0.80 12.16
CA GLU A 380 -7.11 -0.11 11.40
C GLU A 380 -8.58 0.20 11.68
N ARG A 381 -9.44 0.08 10.66
CA ARG A 381 -10.88 -0.20 10.81
C ARG A 381 -11.30 -1.38 9.95
N ALA A 382 -12.29 -2.13 10.43
CA ALA A 382 -12.88 -3.26 9.74
C ALA A 382 -14.37 -3.03 9.40
N SER A 383 -14.86 -3.68 8.35
CA SER A 383 -16.23 -3.59 7.85
C SER A 383 -16.72 -4.95 7.35
N ALA A 384 -17.59 -5.59 8.12
CA ALA A 384 -18.25 -6.84 7.73
C ALA A 384 -19.27 -6.68 6.58
N ASN A 385 -19.67 -5.44 6.27
CA ASN A 385 -20.74 -5.12 5.32
C ASN A 385 -20.26 -4.26 4.14
N GLY A 386 -18.98 -4.38 3.79
CA GLY A 386 -18.42 -3.81 2.56
C GLY A 386 -18.49 -2.28 2.52
N ALA A 387 -17.83 -1.62 3.47
CA ALA A 387 -17.73 -0.16 3.59
C ALA A 387 -19.05 0.61 3.89
N THR A 388 -20.13 -0.07 4.28
CA THR A 388 -21.38 0.62 4.70
C THR A 388 -21.41 0.98 6.18
N ASN A 389 -20.77 0.19 7.06
CA ASN A 389 -20.45 0.56 8.44
C ASN A 389 -19.03 0.11 8.77
N TRP A 390 -18.41 0.76 9.77
CA TRP A 390 -17.03 0.51 10.18
C TRP A 390 -16.92 0.34 11.70
N SER A 391 -16.02 -0.54 12.14
CA SER A 391 -15.67 -0.77 13.55
C SER A 391 -15.18 0.50 14.26
N GLY A 392 -14.93 0.43 15.57
CA GLY A 392 -14.00 1.36 16.21
C GLY A 392 -12.60 1.27 15.58
N GLU A 393 -11.75 2.26 15.83
CA GLU A 393 -10.35 2.23 15.42
C GLU A 393 -9.55 1.28 16.33
N SER A 394 -8.64 0.53 15.73
CA SER A 394 -7.54 -0.16 16.40
C SER A 394 -6.23 0.59 16.11
N ALA A 395 -5.23 0.45 16.97
CA ALA A 395 -3.90 1.02 16.78
C ALA A 395 -2.82 -0.07 16.90
N MET A 396 -1.72 0.04 16.15
CA MET A 396 -0.63 -0.93 16.23
C MET A 396 0.17 -0.77 17.53
N THR A 397 0.32 -1.90 18.24
CA THR A 397 1.34 -2.02 19.29
C THR A 397 2.67 -2.28 18.62
N GLN A 398 3.66 -1.45 18.91
CA GLN A 398 5.03 -1.71 18.48
C GLN A 398 5.65 -2.84 19.32
N PRO A 399 6.41 -3.77 18.73
CA PRO A 399 7.31 -4.63 19.49
C PRO A 399 8.43 -3.77 20.08
N THR A 400 9.36 -4.37 20.84
CA THR A 400 10.53 -3.64 21.35
C THR A 400 11.23 -2.87 20.22
N PRO A 401 11.48 -1.55 20.38
CA PRO A 401 12.06 -0.70 19.35
C PRO A 401 13.30 -1.31 18.70
N TYR A 402 13.36 -1.27 17.36
CA TYR A 402 14.45 -1.85 16.58
C TYR A 402 15.53 -0.85 16.21
N ARG A 403 15.09 0.34 15.79
CA ARG A 403 15.89 1.43 15.24
C ARG A 403 15.54 2.72 15.96
N ASP A 404 16.42 3.70 15.86
CA ASP A 404 16.32 4.98 16.57
C ASP A 404 15.10 5.83 16.13
N TYR A 405 14.44 5.49 15.02
CA TYR A 405 13.19 6.12 14.55
C TYR A 405 11.91 5.43 15.07
N GLN A 406 12.02 4.32 15.80
CA GLN A 406 10.89 3.59 16.40
C GLN A 406 10.84 3.82 17.91
N ASN A 407 9.63 3.96 18.47
CA ASN A 407 9.40 4.06 19.90
C ASN A 407 8.08 3.34 20.28
N GLY A 408 7.81 3.20 21.58
CA GLY A 408 6.64 2.45 22.06
C GLY A 408 5.26 3.00 21.64
N ALA A 409 5.19 4.24 21.12
CA ALA A 409 3.98 4.86 20.61
C ALA A 409 3.87 4.84 19.07
N GLY A 410 4.95 4.47 18.35
CA GLY A 410 4.98 4.42 16.89
C GLY A 410 6.34 4.77 16.28
N PHE A 411 6.32 5.51 15.17
CA PHE A 411 7.43 5.85 14.31
C PHE A 411 7.61 7.36 14.21
N ASP A 412 8.83 7.83 14.00
CA ASP A 412 9.13 9.26 13.81
C ASP A 412 8.87 9.77 12.38
N HIS A 413 8.58 8.86 11.45
CA HIS A 413 8.18 9.11 10.06
C HIS A 413 7.33 7.91 9.55
N PRO A 414 6.37 8.07 8.61
CA PRO A 414 5.52 6.98 8.14
C PRO A 414 6.16 6.03 7.11
N TYR A 415 7.48 6.09 6.92
CA TYR A 415 8.28 5.03 6.29
C TYR A 415 9.27 4.56 7.36
N GLY A 416 9.08 3.34 7.89
CA GLY A 416 9.86 2.74 8.99
C GLY A 416 9.19 1.50 9.59
#